data_AF-A0A9E1JL87-F1
#
_entry.id   AF-A0A9E1JL87-F1
#
_cell.length_a   1.000
_cell.length_b   1.000
_cell.length_c   1.000
_cell.angle_alpha   90.00
_cell.angle_beta   90.00
_cell.angle_gamma   90.00
#
_symmetry.space_group_name_H-M   'P 1'
#
loop_
_entity.id
_entity.type
_entity.pdbx_description
1 polymer ?
#
loop_
_entity_poly.entity_id
_entity_poly.type
_entity_poly.pdbx_seq_one_letter_code
_entity_poly.pdbx_strand_id
1 'polypeptide(L)'
;MYKNDSCLPCFYMDETVREILPRYKDRVEYRRIDLTASGKERFLELSVSLFGKKGVYTHKRIAPIPSLFIDDELFFDAIPPMHELEDAIKEMLDKK
;
A
#
# COMPACT_ATOMS: atom_id res chain seq x y z
N MET A 1 -1.56 -3.72 1.55
CA MET A 1 -0.13 -3.53 1.20
C MET A 1 0.25 -4.46 0.05
N TYR A 2 0.93 -3.94 -0.98
CA TYR A 2 1.52 -4.77 -2.03
C TYR A 2 2.91 -5.26 -1.61
N LYS A 3 3.17 -6.57 -1.74
CA LYS A 3 4.40 -7.24 -1.28
C LYS A 3 5.05 -8.07 -2.39
N ASN A 4 6.38 -8.12 -2.38
CA ASN A 4 7.18 -9.17 -3.02
C ASN A 4 7.93 -9.95 -1.92
N ASP A 5 7.98 -11.28 -1.98
CA ASP A 5 8.58 -12.12 -0.94
C ASP A 5 10.07 -11.88 -0.70
N SER A 6 10.77 -11.32 -1.69
CA SER A 6 12.20 -10.96 -1.57
C SER A 6 12.45 -9.52 -1.11
N CYS A 7 11.42 -8.77 -0.70
CA CYS A 7 11.51 -7.35 -0.40
C CYS A 7 11.62 -7.11 1.12
N LEU A 8 12.84 -6.84 1.60
CA LEU A 8 13.10 -6.50 3.00
C LEU A 8 12.32 -5.24 3.46
N PRO A 9 12.22 -4.15 2.68
CA PRO A 9 11.37 -3.02 3.06
C PRO A 9 9.88 -3.39 3.21
N CYS A 10 9.39 -4.36 2.43
CA CYS A 10 8.02 -4.82 2.51
C CYS A 10 7.77 -5.60 3.81
N PHE A 11 8.77 -6.34 4.30
CA PHE A 11 8.69 -6.97 5.62
C PHE A 11 8.54 -5.93 6.73
N TYR A 12 9.40 -4.90 6.73
CA TYR A 12 9.34 -3.88 7.78
C TYR A 12 8.09 -3.00 7.68
N MET A 13 7.61 -2.68 6.48
CA MET A 13 6.32 -1.98 6.33
C MET A 13 5.16 -2.83 6.89
N ASP A 14 5.16 -4.14 6.66
CA ASP A 14 4.13 -5.03 7.22
C ASP A 14 4.15 -5.01 8.74
N GLU A 15 5.33 -5.09 9.35
CA GLU A 15 5.49 -5.02 10.80
C GLU A 15 5.03 -3.68 11.38
N THR A 16 5.37 -2.55 10.75
CA THR A 16 4.87 -1.21 11.13
C THR A 16 3.34 -1.16 11.16
N VAL A 17 2.67 -1.71 10.13
CA VAL A 17 1.21 -1.74 10.10
C VAL A 17 0.66 -2.67 11.19
N ARG A 18 1.22 -3.88 11.33
CA ARG A 18 0.77 -4.88 12.30
C ARG A 18 0.91 -4.43 13.76
N GLU A 19 1.86 -3.55 14.04
CA GLU A 19 2.02 -2.95 15.37
C GLU A 19 0.88 -1.98 15.73
N ILE A 20 0.31 -1.29 14.74
CA ILE A 20 -0.76 -0.28 14.94
C ILE A 20 -2.16 -0.89 14.87
N LEU A 21 -2.39 -1.88 13.99
CA LEU A 21 -3.70 -2.46 13.74
C LEU A 21 -4.50 -2.90 14.99
N PRO A 22 -3.89 -3.45 16.06
CA PRO A 22 -4.64 -3.85 17.26
C PRO A 22 -5.45 -2.70 17.89
N ARG A 23 -5.02 -1.44 17.71
CA ARG A 23 -5.72 -0.23 18.20
C ARG A 23 -6.99 0.07 17.41
N TYR A 24 -7.14 -0.50 16.21
CA TYR A 24 -8.21 -0.23 15.25
C TYR A 24 -8.95 -1.49 14.78
N LYS A 25 -8.79 -2.62 15.49
CA LYS A 25 -9.25 -3.96 15.09
C LYS A 25 -10.73 -4.04 14.66
N ASP A 26 -11.59 -3.20 15.24
CA ASP A 26 -13.04 -3.20 14.98
C ASP A 26 -13.46 -2.17 13.91
N ARG A 27 -12.50 -1.39 13.38
CA ARG A 27 -12.74 -0.27 12.46
C ARG A 27 -11.98 -0.39 11.14
N VAL A 28 -10.90 -1.18 11.09
CA VAL A 28 -10.01 -1.28 9.94
C VAL A 28 -9.76 -2.74 9.60
N GLU A 29 -9.93 -3.09 8.31
CA GLU A 29 -9.49 -4.38 7.77
C GLU A 29 -8.17 -4.20 7.04
N TYR A 30 -7.18 -5.02 7.36
CA TYR A 30 -5.88 -5.00 6.68
C TYR A 30 -5.72 -6.20 5.74
N ARG A 31 -5.38 -5.92 4.48
CA ARG A 31 -5.13 -6.93 3.45
C ARG A 31 -3.72 -6.79 2.87
N ARG A 32 -3.05 -7.92 2.72
CA ARG A 32 -1.79 -8.07 1.99
C ARG A 32 -2.09 -8.60 0.58
N ILE A 33 -1.46 -8.01 -0.42
CA ILE A 33 -1.61 -8.38 -1.82
C ILE A 33 -0.23 -8.82 -2.32
N ASP A 34 -0.07 -10.14 -2.50
CA ASP A 34 1.19 -10.69 -3.00
C ASP A 34 1.30 -10.53 -4.51
N LEU A 35 2.45 -10.04 -4.93
CA LEU A 35 2.84 -9.88 -6.33
C LEU A 35 3.48 -11.17 -6.85
N THR A 36 2.76 -12.28 -6.80
CA THR A 36 3.17 -13.54 -7.45
C THR A 36 2.97 -13.46 -8.97
N ALA A 37 3.28 -14.52 -9.72
CA ALA A 37 3.09 -14.55 -11.17
C ALA A 37 1.65 -14.21 -11.61
N SER A 38 0.64 -14.57 -10.80
CA SER A 38 -0.77 -14.20 -11.04
C SER A 38 -1.12 -12.77 -10.62
N GLY A 39 -0.31 -12.13 -9.77
CA GLY A 39 -0.50 -10.75 -9.32
C GLY A 39 0.04 -9.68 -10.28
N LYS A 40 0.78 -10.07 -11.33
CA LYS A 40 1.43 -9.15 -12.27
C LYS A 40 0.43 -8.28 -13.04
N GLU A 41 -0.69 -8.85 -13.47
CA GLU A 41 -1.72 -8.11 -14.20
C GLU A 41 -2.38 -7.05 -13.31
N ARG A 42 -2.81 -7.43 -12.10
CA ARG A 42 -3.37 -6.51 -11.10
C ARG A 42 -2.39 -5.39 -10.72
N PHE A 43 -1.09 -5.69 -10.63
CA PHE A 43 -0.06 -4.68 -10.37
C PHE A 43 0.10 -3.69 -11.53
N LEU A 44 -0.02 -4.18 -12.77
CA LEU A 44 0.05 -3.33 -13.96
C LEU A 44 -1.22 -2.45 -14.06
N GLU A 45 -2.39 -3.02 -13.77
CA GLU A 45 -3.65 -2.27 -13.67
C GLU A 45 -3.57 -1.16 -12.62
N LEU A 46 -3.05 -1.47 -11.43
CA LEU A 46 -2.79 -0.47 -10.38
C LEU A 46 -1.85 0.63 -10.88
N SER A 47 -0.75 0.26 -11.51
CA SER A 47 0.23 1.21 -12.04
C SER A 47 -0.42 2.14 -13.08
N VAL A 48 -1.31 1.60 -13.92
CA VAL A 48 -2.09 2.39 -14.89
C VAL A 48 -3.11 3.29 -14.20
N SER A 49 -3.74 2.84 -13.13
CA SER A 49 -4.66 3.67 -12.32
C SER A 49 -3.94 4.88 -11.72
N LEU A 50 -2.70 4.70 -11.23
CA LEU A 50 -1.91 5.76 -10.61
C LEU A 50 -1.30 6.75 -11.61
N PHE A 51 -0.81 6.27 -12.76
CA PHE A 51 0.03 7.07 -13.66
C PHE A 51 -0.51 7.20 -15.09
N GLY A 52 -1.64 6.56 -15.37
CA GLY A 52 -2.21 6.45 -16.72
C GLY A 52 -1.39 5.54 -17.65
N LYS A 53 -2.00 5.12 -18.76
CA LYS A 53 -1.33 4.26 -19.76
C LYS A 53 -0.02 4.87 -20.28
N LYS A 54 0.01 6.18 -20.55
CA LYS A 54 1.22 6.87 -21.02
C LYS A 54 2.32 6.90 -19.94
N GLY A 55 1.97 7.07 -18.67
CA GLY A 55 2.92 7.01 -17.57
C GLY A 55 3.59 5.64 -17.46
N VAL A 56 2.80 4.57 -17.58
CA VAL A 56 3.30 3.19 -17.47
C VAL A 56 4.06 2.74 -18.72
N TYR A 57 3.43 2.80 -19.91
CA TYR A 57 3.98 2.16 -21.11
C TYR A 57 5.09 2.99 -21.78
N THR A 58 4.99 4.33 -21.72
CA THR A 58 5.99 5.24 -22.32
C THR A 58 7.06 5.66 -21.31
N HIS A 59 6.65 6.14 -20.14
CA HIS A 59 7.58 6.69 -19.13
C HIS A 59 8.03 5.67 -18.08
N LYS A 60 7.59 4.41 -18.20
CA LYS A 60 7.99 3.29 -17.33
C LYS A 60 7.73 3.53 -15.84
N ARG A 61 6.70 4.33 -15.51
CA ARG A 61 6.26 4.51 -14.12
C ARG A 61 5.46 3.29 -13.66
N ILE A 62 5.86 2.70 -12.55
CA ILE A 62 5.17 1.55 -11.92
C ILE A 62 4.79 1.90 -10.49
N ALA A 63 3.74 1.27 -9.96
CA ALA A 63 3.35 1.45 -8.57
C ALA A 63 4.53 1.12 -7.63
N PRO A 64 4.75 1.91 -6.57
CA PRO A 64 5.84 1.68 -5.64
C PRO A 64 5.71 0.33 -4.92
N ILE A 65 6.83 -0.25 -4.51
CA ILE A 65 6.88 -1.49 -3.72
C ILE A 65 7.92 -1.30 -2.59
N PRO A 66 7.53 -1.43 -1.30
CA PRO A 66 6.16 -1.61 -0.83
C PRO A 66 5.33 -0.32 -1.00
N SER A 67 4.02 -0.46 -0.87
CA SER A 67 3.09 0.67 -0.90
C SER A 67 1.87 0.36 -0.04
N LEU A 68 1.42 1.37 0.71
CA LEU A 68 0.21 1.30 1.53
C LEU A 68 -0.90 2.14 0.90
N PHE A 69 -2.07 1.50 0.76
CA PHE A 69 -3.30 2.12 0.31
C PHE A 69 -4.32 2.10 1.43
N ILE A 70 -5.09 3.17 1.56
CA ILE A 70 -6.23 3.28 2.48
C ILE A 70 -7.44 3.72 1.63
N ASP A 71 -8.52 2.94 1.65
CA ASP A 71 -9.71 3.14 0.80
C ASP A 71 -9.35 3.45 -0.68
N ASP A 72 -8.50 2.60 -1.27
CA ASP A 72 -7.99 2.66 -2.67
C ASP A 72 -7.09 3.86 -3.03
N GLU A 73 -6.81 4.76 -2.09
CA GLU A 73 -5.88 5.88 -2.28
C GLU A 73 -4.47 5.51 -1.80
N LEU A 74 -3.43 5.90 -2.55
CA LEU A 74 -2.03 5.67 -2.18
C LEU A 74 -1.61 6.69 -1.11
N PHE A 75 -1.35 6.22 0.11
CA PHE A 75 -0.91 7.07 1.22
C PHE A 75 0.60 7.05 1.42
N PHE A 76 1.23 5.88 1.30
CA PHE A 76 2.66 5.73 1.56
C PHE A 76 3.33 4.87 0.49
N ASP A 77 4.42 5.38 -0.07
CA ASP A 77 5.31 4.70 -1.03
C ASP A 77 6.64 4.23 -0.40
N ALA A 78 6.81 4.50 0.90
CA ALA A 78 7.92 4.06 1.74
C ALA A 78 7.39 3.77 3.16
N ILE A 79 8.20 3.10 3.99
CA ILE A 79 7.81 2.76 5.37
C ILE A 79 7.52 4.07 6.14
N PRO A 80 6.28 4.31 6.59
CA PRO A 80 5.96 5.53 7.30
C PRO A 80 6.49 5.49 8.73
N PRO A 81 6.83 6.65 9.31
CA PRO A 81 6.86 6.80 10.76
C PRO A 81 5.52 6.38 11.38
N MET A 82 5.57 5.75 12.56
CA MET A 82 4.38 5.21 13.23
C MET A 82 3.28 6.26 13.47
N HIS A 83 3.67 7.47 13.86
CA HIS A 83 2.71 8.55 14.13
C HIS A 83 1.99 9.01 12.86
N GLU A 84 2.69 9.10 11.73
CA GLU A 84 2.07 9.46 10.44
C GLU A 84 1.06 8.41 9.98
N LEU A 85 1.37 7.12 10.18
CA LEU A 85 0.43 6.05 9.87
C LEU A 85 -0.82 6.11 10.76
N GLU A 86 -0.66 6.37 12.06
CA GLU A 86 -1.82 6.55 12.95
C GLU A 86 -2.68 7.74 12.54
N ASP A 87 -2.08 8.86 12.18
CA ASP A 87 -2.79 10.06 11.80
C ASP A 87 -3.54 9.88 10.48
N ALA A 88 -2.92 9.20 9.49
CA ALA A 88 -3.59 8.82 8.24
C ALA A 88 -4.81 7.92 8.49
N ILE A 89 -4.71 6.95 9.41
CA ILE A 89 -5.85 6.09 9.77
C ILE A 89 -6.95 6.90 10.44
N LYS A 90 -6.61 7.79 11.39
CA LYS A 90 -7.59 8.66 12.07
C LYS A 90 -8.30 9.57 11.09
N GLU A 91 -7.57 10.23 10.19
CA GLU A 91 -8.14 11.12 9.18
C GLU A 91 -9.19 10.40 8.32
N MET A 92 -8.89 9.18 7.87
CA MET A 92 -9.81 8.39 7.05
C MET A 92 -11.02 7.88 7.84
N LEU A 93 -10.85 7.62 9.13
CA LEU A 93 -11.93 7.23 10.02
C LEU A 93 -12.86 8.39 10.38
N ASP A 94 -12.34 9.63 10.41
CA ASP A 94 -13.11 10.84 10.72
C ASP A 94 -13.83 11.43 9.48
N LYS A 95 -13.40 11.05 8.27
CA LYS A 95 -14.08 11.39 7.00
C LYS A 95 -15.37 10.58 6.74
N LYS A 96 -15.63 9.53 7.52
CA LYS A 96 -16.83 8.66 7.43
C LYS A 96 -17.92 9.08 8.40
#